data_AF-A0AAW4IQW8-F1
#
_entry.id   AF-A0AAW4IQW8-F1
#
_cell.length_a   1.000
_cell.length_b   1.000
_cell.length_c   1.000
_cell.angle_alpha   90.00
_cell.angle_beta   90.00
_cell.angle_gamma   90.00
#
_symmetry.space_group_name_H-M   'P 1'
#
loop_
_entity.id
_entity.type
_entity.pdbx_description
1 polymer ?
#
loop_
_entity_poly.entity_id
_entity_poly.type
_entity_poly.pdbx_seq_one_letter_code
_entity_poly.pdbx_strand_id
1 'polypeptide(L)'
;MKLPVLKFTSLMAAMLFTATACAQPSATDVSKKTPNQMQSAGSVSQTLDSQLRERLTQAGIKAQITAIVPSQLPNMYQVGLAGQPPLHITEDGKYVIQGELQKNPSKQVVTKTPARSRSEQAGQPVSAETKSAILANMSALKHMSAKTPFFYTAVPGVIWGATLEGVPFLLSDDAQYITDGEISVIENGRFMGLDETFEQRKNQSVFQGLDRQQLITYPAITTEKAVIYVADDVNCPYCRRFHQQLPMLNDKGVTVHIIGYPIYEASPEQMRAIWCQGSEDSRRQAFDKAMLQGEMTPAPASCQADHLTPNREKAAGLAVMATPAIYREDGVLYQASFESPEFLEFLGVD
;
A
#
# COMPACT_ATOMS: atom_id res chain seq x y z
N MET A 1 24.76 -19.99 -53.11
CA MET A 1 23.94 -21.18 -52.77
C MET A 1 22.57 -20.67 -52.34
N LYS A 2 21.63 -20.44 -53.27
CA LYS A 2 20.54 -21.35 -53.69
C LYS A 2 19.76 -21.97 -52.52
N LEU A 3 18.58 -21.39 -52.23
CA LEU A 3 17.45 -21.99 -51.51
C LEU A 3 16.93 -23.24 -52.27
N PRO A 4 16.25 -24.17 -51.59
CA PRO A 4 15.28 -25.04 -52.23
C PRO A 4 13.85 -24.55 -52.02
N VAL A 5 13.16 -24.53 -53.16
CA VAL A 5 11.72 -24.37 -53.37
C VAL A 5 11.06 -25.75 -53.16
N LEU A 6 9.93 -25.83 -52.45
CA LEU A 6 8.99 -26.95 -52.62
C LEU A 6 7.60 -26.43 -53.01
N LYS A 7 7.05 -27.07 -54.05
CA LYS A 7 5.82 -26.73 -54.76
C LYS A 7 4.61 -27.48 -54.18
N PHE A 8 3.46 -26.79 -54.23
CA PHE A 8 2.09 -27.23 -54.55
C PHE A 8 1.67 -28.69 -54.36
N THR A 9 0.52 -28.88 -53.70
CA THR A 9 -0.69 -29.42 -54.37
C THR A 9 -1.97 -29.08 -53.58
N SER A 10 -2.96 -28.58 -54.33
CA SER A 10 -4.35 -28.38 -53.93
C SER A 10 -5.14 -29.66 -54.21
N LEU A 11 -6.05 -30.07 -53.32
CA LEU A 11 -7.10 -31.04 -53.65
C LEU A 11 -8.45 -30.50 -53.16
N MET A 12 -9.24 -30.02 -54.12
CA MET A 12 -10.69 -29.89 -54.00
C MET A 12 -11.32 -31.28 -53.92
N ALA A 13 -12.31 -31.45 -53.04
CA ALA A 13 -13.35 -32.46 -53.22
C ALA A 13 -14.70 -31.85 -52.82
N ALA A 14 -15.57 -31.71 -53.81
CA ALA A 14 -16.98 -31.39 -53.68
C ALA A 14 -17.78 -32.59 -54.21
N MET A 15 -18.76 -33.07 -53.43
CA MET A 15 -19.94 -33.85 -53.86
C MET A 15 -21.03 -33.58 -52.80
N LEU A 16 -22.04 -32.75 -53.05
CA LEU A 16 -23.29 -32.95 -53.81
C LEU A 16 -24.28 -33.96 -53.18
N PHE A 17 -25.38 -33.35 -52.69
CA PHE A 17 -26.80 -33.76 -52.67
C PHE A 17 -27.23 -35.18 -52.30
N THR A 18 -28.15 -35.26 -51.34
CA THR A 18 -29.56 -35.61 -51.63
C THR A 18 -30.52 -34.92 -50.65
N ALA A 19 -31.64 -34.47 -51.20
CA ALA A 19 -32.77 -33.89 -50.48
C ALA A 19 -33.89 -34.93 -50.40
N THR A 20 -34.62 -34.97 -49.28
CA THR A 20 -36.04 -35.35 -49.26
C THR A 20 -36.70 -34.77 -48.01
N ALA A 21 -37.69 -33.90 -48.25
CA ALA A 21 -38.67 -33.48 -47.27
C ALA A 21 -39.73 -34.57 -47.07
N CYS A 22 -40.34 -34.64 -45.88
CA CYS A 22 -41.79 -34.50 -45.68
C CYS A 22 -42.24 -34.80 -44.24
N ALA A 23 -43.20 -33.98 -43.80
CA ALA A 23 -44.30 -34.26 -42.86
C ALA A 23 -44.05 -34.29 -41.32
N GLN A 24 -44.63 -33.28 -40.65
CA GLN A 24 -45.20 -33.41 -39.30
C GLN A 24 -46.56 -34.12 -39.39
N PRO A 25 -47.06 -34.72 -38.28
CA PRO A 25 -48.03 -33.98 -37.47
C PRO A 25 -47.94 -34.18 -35.93
N SER A 26 -48.27 -33.09 -35.23
CA SER A 26 -49.15 -32.97 -34.06
C SER A 26 -48.82 -33.64 -32.71
N ALA A 27 -48.46 -32.75 -31.77
CA ALA A 27 -48.99 -32.57 -30.40
C ALA A 27 -49.38 -33.79 -29.54
N THR A 28 -48.66 -33.96 -28.42
CA THR A 28 -49.21 -33.90 -27.05
C THR A 28 -48.11 -33.86 -26.01
N ASP A 29 -48.29 -32.96 -25.05
CA ASP A 29 -47.80 -32.95 -23.66
C ASP A 29 -46.31 -33.07 -23.33
N VAL A 30 -45.77 -32.04 -22.67
CA VAL A 30 -45.25 -32.09 -21.29
C VAL A 30 -44.68 -30.70 -20.94
N SER A 31 -45.29 -30.06 -19.94
CA SER A 31 -44.72 -29.06 -19.02
C SER A 31 -43.39 -28.41 -19.41
N LYS A 32 -43.47 -27.16 -19.92
CA LYS A 32 -42.33 -26.23 -19.92
C LYS A 32 -41.94 -25.92 -18.48
N LYS A 33 -40.94 -26.63 -17.97
CA LYS A 33 -40.03 -26.11 -16.96
C LYS A 33 -39.39 -24.85 -17.53
N THR A 34 -39.54 -23.74 -16.80
CA THR A 34 -38.79 -22.51 -16.97
C THR A 34 -37.30 -22.85 -17.15
N PRO A 35 -36.63 -22.42 -18.23
CA PRO A 35 -35.18 -22.53 -18.29
C PRO A 35 -34.64 -21.63 -17.19
N ASN A 36 -34.08 -22.28 -16.17
CA ASN A 36 -33.11 -21.72 -15.26
C ASN A 36 -32.23 -20.74 -16.04
N GLN A 37 -32.35 -19.44 -15.73
CA GLN A 37 -31.32 -18.48 -16.06
C GLN A 37 -30.07 -18.93 -15.29
N MET A 38 -29.25 -19.71 -15.98
CA MET A 38 -27.87 -19.95 -15.61
C MET A 38 -27.19 -18.59 -15.80
N GLN A 39 -27.14 -17.79 -14.72
CA GLN A 39 -26.43 -16.52 -14.67
C GLN A 39 -24.98 -16.78 -15.07
N SER A 40 -24.61 -16.32 -16.25
CA SER A 40 -23.23 -16.24 -16.71
C SER A 40 -22.47 -15.28 -15.79
N ALA A 41 -21.20 -15.61 -15.50
CA ALA A 41 -20.27 -14.78 -14.77
C ALA A 41 -20.35 -13.29 -15.19
N GLY A 42 -20.30 -12.42 -14.18
CA GLY A 42 -20.93 -11.10 -14.16
C GLY A 42 -20.57 -10.16 -15.31
N SER A 43 -21.60 -9.68 -16.00
CA SER A 43 -21.51 -8.53 -16.88
C SER A 43 -21.79 -7.25 -16.08
N VAL A 44 -21.06 -6.18 -16.37
CA VAL A 44 -21.30 -4.85 -15.80
C VAL A 44 -22.57 -4.27 -16.44
N SER A 45 -23.43 -3.63 -15.65
CA SER A 45 -24.63 -2.99 -16.19
C SER A 45 -24.24 -1.85 -17.16
N GLN A 46 -25.03 -1.65 -18.23
CA GLN A 46 -24.75 -0.58 -19.21
C GLN A 46 -24.70 0.81 -18.57
N THR A 47 -25.55 1.05 -17.57
CA THR A 47 -25.58 2.30 -16.81
C THR A 47 -24.26 2.52 -16.07
N LEU A 48 -23.78 1.51 -15.35
CA LEU A 48 -22.54 1.61 -14.59
C LEU A 48 -21.32 1.75 -15.52
N ASP A 49 -21.26 0.98 -16.62
CA ASP A 49 -20.20 1.11 -17.63
C ASP A 49 -20.14 2.55 -18.18
N SER A 50 -21.29 3.11 -18.54
CA SER A 50 -21.36 4.50 -19.05
C SER A 50 -20.91 5.52 -17.99
N GLN A 51 -21.35 5.37 -16.73
CA GLN A 51 -20.97 6.25 -15.63
C GLN A 51 -19.47 6.23 -15.34
N LEU A 52 -18.87 5.03 -15.28
CA LEU A 52 -17.43 4.90 -15.01
C LEU A 52 -16.59 5.46 -16.17
N ARG A 53 -17.00 5.24 -17.43
CA ARG A 53 -16.35 5.85 -18.60
C ARG A 53 -16.37 7.37 -18.54
N GLU A 54 -17.52 7.95 -18.21
CA GLU A 54 -17.67 9.40 -18.08
C GLU A 54 -16.76 9.95 -16.97
N ARG A 55 -16.80 9.36 -15.77
CA ARG A 55 -15.96 9.78 -14.63
C ARG A 55 -14.47 9.73 -14.96
N LEU A 56 -14.01 8.63 -15.57
CA LEU A 56 -12.60 8.48 -15.94
C LEU A 56 -12.19 9.49 -17.02
N THR A 57 -13.05 9.75 -18.00
CA THR A 57 -12.80 10.76 -19.03
C THR A 57 -12.72 12.16 -18.42
N GLN A 58 -13.63 12.50 -17.51
CA GLN A 58 -13.61 13.76 -16.77
C GLN A 58 -12.35 13.89 -15.92
N ALA A 59 -11.92 12.79 -15.27
CA ALA A 59 -10.67 12.70 -14.51
C ALA A 59 -9.39 12.82 -15.35
N GLY A 60 -9.51 12.90 -16.68
CA GLY A 60 -8.40 13.13 -17.59
C GLY A 60 -7.78 11.85 -18.17
N ILE A 61 -8.42 10.69 -18.04
CA ILE A 61 -8.01 9.47 -18.74
C ILE A 61 -8.28 9.64 -20.23
N LYS A 62 -7.20 9.75 -21.02
CA LYS A 62 -7.25 9.91 -22.49
C LYS A 62 -7.16 8.59 -23.25
N ALA A 63 -6.75 7.51 -22.58
CA ALA A 63 -6.64 6.20 -23.19
C ALA A 63 -8.02 5.66 -23.57
N GLN A 64 -8.10 4.91 -24.67
CA GLN A 64 -9.33 4.25 -25.06
C GLN A 64 -9.68 3.15 -24.04
N ILE A 65 -10.83 3.26 -23.39
CA ILE A 65 -11.36 2.22 -22.50
C ILE A 65 -11.88 1.05 -23.34
N THR A 66 -11.19 -0.09 -23.29
CA THR A 66 -11.50 -1.28 -24.11
C THR A 66 -12.61 -2.12 -23.50
N ALA A 67 -12.63 -2.29 -22.18
CA ALA A 67 -13.63 -3.04 -21.45
C ALA A 67 -13.70 -2.58 -19.99
N ILE A 68 -14.88 -2.75 -19.37
CA ILE A 68 -15.07 -2.65 -17.91
C ILE A 68 -15.70 -3.96 -17.45
N VAL A 69 -15.02 -4.67 -16.55
CA VAL A 69 -15.43 -5.99 -16.05
C VAL A 69 -15.25 -6.06 -14.53
N PRO A 70 -15.92 -6.98 -13.82
CA PRO A 70 -15.65 -7.19 -12.40
C PRO A 70 -14.15 -7.46 -12.14
N SER A 71 -13.60 -6.81 -11.13
CA SER A 71 -12.20 -7.00 -10.71
C SER A 71 -12.04 -8.28 -9.87
N GLN A 72 -10.82 -8.80 -9.80
CA GLN A 72 -10.44 -9.80 -8.81
C GLN A 72 -10.21 -9.20 -7.41
N LEU A 73 -10.11 -7.87 -7.31
CA LEU A 73 -10.25 -7.17 -6.04
C LEU A 73 -11.74 -7.02 -5.69
N PRO A 74 -12.15 -7.34 -4.45
CA PRO A 74 -13.52 -7.16 -4.03
C PRO A 74 -14.00 -5.71 -4.16
N ASN A 75 -15.27 -5.53 -4.53
CA ASN A 75 -15.92 -4.21 -4.66
C ASN A 75 -15.27 -3.26 -5.67
N MET A 76 -14.58 -3.80 -6.67
CA MET A 76 -13.95 -3.03 -7.74
C MET A 76 -14.26 -3.60 -9.12
N TYR A 77 -14.07 -2.78 -10.13
CA TYR A 77 -14.17 -3.11 -11.55
C TYR A 77 -12.82 -2.87 -12.22
N GLN A 78 -12.36 -3.82 -13.03
CA GLN A 78 -11.18 -3.66 -13.85
C GLN A 78 -11.56 -2.95 -15.15
N VAL A 79 -10.83 -1.89 -15.45
CA VAL A 79 -10.96 -1.07 -16.65
C VAL A 79 -9.73 -1.32 -17.52
N GLY A 80 -9.95 -1.93 -18.67
CA GLY A 80 -8.92 -2.12 -19.67
C GLY A 80 -8.65 -0.83 -20.43
N LEU A 81 -7.38 -0.45 -20.56
CA LEU A 81 -6.93 0.74 -21.28
C LEU A 81 -6.06 0.32 -22.47
N ALA A 82 -6.33 0.87 -23.65
CA ALA A 82 -5.53 0.56 -24.83
C ALA A 82 -4.10 1.09 -24.67
N GLY A 83 -3.12 0.18 -24.74
CA GLY A 83 -1.68 0.51 -24.69
C GLY A 83 -1.17 0.92 -23.31
N GLN A 84 -1.92 0.68 -22.23
CA GLN A 84 -1.54 0.99 -20.85
C GLN A 84 -1.96 -0.16 -19.92
N PRO A 85 -1.32 -0.31 -18.74
CA PRO A 85 -1.81 -1.22 -17.71
C PRO A 85 -3.27 -0.90 -17.34
N PRO A 86 -4.05 -1.90 -16.88
CA PRO A 86 -5.40 -1.67 -16.43
C PRO A 86 -5.42 -0.79 -15.17
N LEU A 87 -6.60 -0.27 -14.88
CA LEU A 87 -6.91 0.28 -13.57
C LEU A 87 -8.09 -0.47 -12.96
N HIS A 88 -8.18 -0.46 -11.64
CA HIS A 88 -9.29 -0.99 -10.87
C HIS A 88 -10.01 0.17 -10.20
N ILE A 89 -11.32 0.25 -10.33
CA ILE A 89 -12.11 1.38 -9.84
C ILE A 89 -13.31 0.91 -9.01
N THR A 90 -13.64 1.61 -7.93
CA THR A 90 -14.86 1.35 -7.15
C THR A 90 -16.13 1.68 -7.94
N GLU A 91 -17.26 1.11 -7.55
CA GLU A 91 -18.56 1.33 -8.23
C GLU A 91 -18.94 2.82 -8.31
N ASP A 92 -18.64 3.58 -7.26
CA ASP A 92 -18.90 5.02 -7.18
C ASP A 92 -17.90 5.87 -7.99
N GLY A 93 -16.83 5.26 -8.51
CA GLY A 93 -15.77 5.92 -9.25
C GLY A 93 -14.77 6.70 -8.40
N LYS A 94 -14.81 6.59 -7.06
CA LYS A 94 -13.99 7.39 -6.15
C LYS A 94 -12.55 6.87 -6.03
N TYR A 95 -12.37 5.58 -5.81
CA TYR A 95 -11.05 5.00 -5.55
C TYR A 95 -10.55 4.23 -6.77
N VAL A 96 -9.28 4.45 -7.11
CA VAL A 96 -8.62 3.84 -8.26
C VAL A 96 -7.33 3.19 -7.83
N ILE A 97 -7.06 1.99 -8.32
CA ILE A 97 -5.77 1.30 -8.20
C ILE A 97 -5.25 1.04 -9.60
N GLN A 98 -4.11 1.62 -9.96
CA GLN A 98 -3.49 1.36 -11.26
C GLN A 98 -2.51 0.19 -11.15
N GLY A 99 -2.53 -0.72 -12.14
CA GLY A 99 -1.59 -1.83 -12.21
C GLY A 99 -2.27 -3.17 -12.41
N GLU A 100 -1.43 -4.20 -12.56
CA GLU A 100 -1.88 -5.58 -12.73
C GLU A 100 -2.12 -6.26 -11.37
N LEU A 101 -3.09 -7.17 -11.33
CA LEU A 101 -3.29 -8.06 -10.19
C LEU A 101 -2.49 -9.35 -10.38
N GLN A 102 -1.55 -9.60 -9.47
CA GLN A 102 -0.81 -10.84 -9.41
C GLN A 102 -1.56 -11.84 -8.54
N LYS A 103 -1.76 -13.05 -9.05
CA LYS A 103 -2.31 -14.14 -8.25
C LYS A 103 -1.27 -14.55 -7.20
N ASN A 104 -1.69 -14.65 -5.94
CA ASN A 104 -0.85 -15.17 -4.88
C ASN A 104 -0.50 -16.65 -5.19
N PRO A 105 0.81 -17.02 -5.22
CA PRO A 105 1.25 -18.37 -5.57
C PRO A 105 0.94 -19.41 -4.48
N SER A 106 0.36 -19.00 -3.35
CA SER A 106 -0.13 -19.90 -2.31
C SER A 106 -1.07 -20.96 -2.89
N LYS A 107 -0.84 -22.21 -2.46
CA LYS A 107 -1.69 -23.36 -2.81
C LYS A 107 -2.89 -23.49 -1.86
N GLN A 108 -2.97 -22.63 -0.83
CA GLN A 108 -4.08 -22.68 0.11
C GLN A 108 -5.37 -22.22 -0.57
N VAL A 109 -6.45 -22.96 -0.33
CA VAL A 109 -7.80 -22.56 -0.74
C VAL A 109 -8.43 -21.83 0.43
N VAL A 110 -8.77 -20.55 0.24
CA VAL A 110 -9.45 -19.77 1.28
C VAL A 110 -10.89 -20.25 1.39
N THR A 111 -11.21 -20.94 2.47
CA THR A 111 -12.55 -21.50 2.72
C THR A 111 -13.44 -20.57 3.57
N LYS A 112 -12.84 -19.63 4.29
CA LYS A 112 -13.53 -18.63 5.09
C LYS A 112 -12.71 -17.35 5.19
N THR A 113 -13.22 -16.26 4.61
CA THR A 113 -12.69 -14.92 4.83
C THR A 113 -13.34 -14.34 6.09
N PRO A 114 -12.58 -13.68 6.98
CA PRO A 114 -13.13 -12.87 8.07
C PRO A 114 -14.14 -11.84 7.56
N ALA A 115 -14.94 -11.27 8.47
CA ALA A 115 -15.91 -10.24 8.08
C ALA A 115 -15.19 -9.08 7.37
N ARG A 116 -15.67 -8.72 6.17
CA ARG A 116 -15.11 -7.65 5.37
C ARG A 116 -15.13 -6.33 6.15
N SER A 117 -14.07 -5.54 5.98
CA SER A 117 -13.95 -4.23 6.60
C SER A 117 -15.04 -3.26 6.14
N ARG A 118 -15.24 -2.21 6.93
CA ARG A 118 -15.98 -1.02 6.51
C ARG A 118 -15.02 0.14 6.30
N SER A 119 -15.40 1.10 5.46
CA SER A 119 -14.55 2.24 5.11
C SER A 119 -14.19 3.12 6.32
N GLU A 120 -14.99 3.12 7.39
CA GLU A 120 -14.69 3.89 8.61
C GLU A 120 -13.46 3.36 9.35
N GLN A 121 -13.06 2.11 9.08
CA GLN A 121 -11.87 1.49 9.63
C GLN A 121 -10.59 1.85 8.86
N ALA A 122 -10.69 2.63 7.77
CA ALA A 122 -9.55 3.03 6.98
C ALA A 122 -8.42 3.61 7.86
N GLY A 123 -7.21 3.09 7.68
CA GLY A 123 -6.01 3.46 8.44
C GLY A 123 -5.86 2.73 9.78
N GLN A 124 -6.84 1.95 10.24
CA GLN A 124 -6.69 1.11 11.43
C GLN A 124 -5.93 -0.19 11.10
N PRO A 125 -5.12 -0.72 12.04
CA PRO A 125 -4.51 -2.03 11.87
C PRO A 125 -5.59 -3.10 11.72
N VAL A 126 -5.34 -4.11 10.88
CA VAL A 126 -6.27 -5.23 10.76
C VAL A 126 -6.38 -6.00 12.08
N SER A 127 -7.55 -6.60 12.33
CA SER A 127 -7.73 -7.43 13.54
C SER A 127 -6.76 -8.62 13.56
N ALA A 128 -6.47 -9.16 14.75
CA ALA A 128 -5.61 -10.34 14.89
C ALA A 128 -6.12 -11.53 14.07
N GLU A 129 -7.45 -11.76 14.05
CA GLU A 129 -8.08 -12.79 13.22
C GLU A 129 -7.83 -12.55 11.73
N THR A 130 -8.02 -11.31 11.25
CA THR A 130 -7.77 -10.94 9.86
C THR A 130 -6.30 -11.14 9.49
N LYS A 131 -5.38 -10.68 10.35
CA LYS A 131 -3.94 -10.85 10.15
C LYS A 131 -3.56 -12.32 10.03
N SER A 132 -4.08 -13.17 10.93
CA SER A 132 -3.82 -14.61 10.90
C SER A 132 -4.36 -15.26 9.63
N ALA A 133 -5.56 -14.88 9.19
CA ALA A 133 -6.16 -15.42 7.96
C ALA A 133 -5.35 -15.04 6.71
N ILE A 134 -4.95 -13.76 6.60
CA ILE A 134 -4.10 -13.27 5.51
C ILE A 134 -2.77 -14.02 5.48
N LEU A 135 -2.07 -14.08 6.62
CA LEU A 135 -0.74 -14.71 6.69
C LEU A 135 -0.77 -16.22 6.39
N ALA A 136 -1.86 -16.92 6.75
CA ALA A 136 -2.03 -18.33 6.40
C ALA A 136 -2.01 -18.55 4.87
N ASN A 137 -2.54 -17.60 4.11
CA ASN A 137 -2.54 -17.65 2.65
C ASN A 137 -1.31 -16.97 2.01
N MET A 138 -0.34 -16.46 2.78
CA MET A 138 0.86 -15.79 2.23
C MET A 138 2.15 -16.61 2.44
N SER A 139 2.04 -17.88 2.86
CA SER A 139 3.22 -18.72 3.17
C SER A 139 4.19 -18.95 2.00
N ALA A 140 3.73 -18.78 0.75
CA ALA A 140 4.57 -18.86 -0.44
C ALA A 140 5.33 -17.57 -0.76
N LEU A 141 4.99 -16.46 -0.11
CA LEU A 141 5.62 -15.15 -0.33
C LEU A 141 6.79 -14.99 0.62
N LYS A 142 7.99 -14.84 0.04
CA LYS A 142 9.19 -14.50 0.78
C LYS A 142 8.98 -13.12 1.43
N HIS A 143 9.54 -12.90 2.62
CA HIS A 143 9.48 -11.62 3.36
C HIS A 143 8.13 -11.29 4.03
N MET A 144 7.13 -12.17 4.00
CA MET A 144 5.92 -12.03 4.79
C MET A 144 6.05 -12.75 6.14
N SER A 145 5.63 -12.10 7.22
CA SER A 145 5.73 -12.67 8.57
C SER A 145 4.65 -12.13 9.51
N ALA A 146 4.60 -12.64 10.74
CA ALA A 146 3.75 -12.10 11.81
C ALA A 146 4.01 -10.61 12.11
N LYS A 147 5.16 -10.08 11.70
CA LYS A 147 5.56 -8.69 11.90
C LYS A 147 5.11 -7.77 10.77
N THR A 148 4.73 -8.31 9.62
CA THR A 148 4.21 -7.52 8.49
C THR A 148 3.03 -6.66 8.94
N PRO A 149 3.07 -5.33 8.77
CA PRO A 149 1.95 -4.46 9.06
C PRO A 149 0.87 -4.60 7.98
N PHE A 150 -0.39 -4.60 8.41
CA PHE A 150 -1.56 -4.59 7.53
C PHE A 150 -2.59 -3.60 8.10
N PHE A 151 -3.18 -2.81 7.21
CA PHE A 151 -4.19 -1.80 7.56
C PHE A 151 -5.42 -1.94 6.66
N TYR A 152 -6.59 -1.67 7.23
CA TYR A 152 -7.81 -1.57 6.44
C TYR A 152 -7.75 -0.32 5.56
N THR A 153 -8.22 -0.43 4.31
CA THR A 153 -8.30 0.70 3.39
C THR A 153 -9.72 1.27 3.34
N ALA A 154 -9.89 2.40 2.66
CA ALA A 154 -11.22 2.95 2.39
C ALA A 154 -12.05 2.12 1.40
N VAL A 155 -11.44 1.15 0.70
CA VAL A 155 -12.11 0.21 -0.20
C VAL A 155 -12.37 -1.11 0.54
N PRO A 156 -13.62 -1.41 0.93
CA PRO A 156 -13.94 -2.66 1.62
C PRO A 156 -13.48 -3.88 0.84
N GLY A 157 -12.67 -4.72 1.47
CA GLY A 157 -12.12 -5.93 0.87
C GLY A 157 -10.78 -5.75 0.16
N VAL A 158 -10.21 -4.54 0.17
CA VAL A 158 -8.81 -4.28 -0.15
C VAL A 158 -8.08 -3.94 1.14
N ILE A 159 -6.96 -4.62 1.37
CA ILE A 159 -6.07 -4.42 2.50
C ILE A 159 -4.80 -3.76 1.98
N TRP A 160 -4.23 -2.86 2.77
CA TRP A 160 -2.90 -2.32 2.54
C TRP A 160 -1.91 -3.03 3.45
N GLY A 161 -0.74 -3.38 2.93
CA GLY A 161 0.36 -3.93 3.71
C GLY A 161 1.69 -3.30 3.31
N ALA A 162 2.72 -3.51 4.13
CA ALA A 162 4.09 -3.19 3.75
C ALA A 162 5.05 -4.29 4.15
N THR A 163 6.09 -4.52 3.36
CA THR A 163 7.20 -5.40 3.78
C THR A 163 7.93 -4.77 4.97
N LEU A 164 8.78 -5.53 5.67
CA LEU A 164 9.57 -4.98 6.78
C LEU A 164 10.57 -3.92 6.31
N GLU A 165 10.97 -3.98 5.05
CA GLU A 165 11.79 -2.98 4.38
C GLU A 165 11.00 -1.68 4.10
N GLY A 166 9.67 -1.69 4.25
CA GLY A 166 8.81 -0.53 4.06
C GLY A 166 8.23 -0.39 2.65
N VAL A 167 8.24 -1.47 1.86
CA VAL A 167 7.66 -1.47 0.51
C VAL A 167 6.17 -1.74 0.59
N PRO A 168 5.28 -0.80 0.21
CA PRO A 168 3.84 -0.98 0.29
C PRO A 168 3.33 -1.94 -0.80
N PHE A 169 2.20 -2.58 -0.53
CA PHE A 169 1.44 -3.39 -1.47
C PHE A 169 -0.04 -3.44 -1.06
N LEU A 170 -0.90 -3.76 -2.02
CA LEU A 170 -2.32 -4.01 -1.78
C LEU A 170 -2.64 -5.48 -2.00
N LEU A 171 -3.63 -5.98 -1.27
CA LEU A 171 -4.14 -7.34 -1.45
C LEU A 171 -5.64 -7.41 -1.23
N SER A 172 -6.29 -8.40 -1.82
CA SER A 172 -7.66 -8.75 -1.46
C SER A 172 -7.73 -9.22 0.00
N ASP A 173 -8.89 -9.08 0.65
CA ASP A 173 -9.12 -9.48 2.05
C ASP A 173 -9.00 -10.99 2.30
N ASP A 174 -9.02 -11.80 1.24
CA ASP A 174 -8.70 -13.23 1.24
C ASP A 174 -7.24 -13.54 0.84
N ALA A 175 -6.44 -12.51 0.54
CA ALA A 175 -5.06 -12.60 0.10
C ALA A 175 -4.83 -13.44 -1.17
N GLN A 176 -5.84 -13.62 -2.04
CA GLN A 176 -5.66 -14.35 -3.32
C GLN A 176 -5.00 -13.51 -4.42
N TYR A 177 -5.12 -12.20 -4.36
CA TYR A 177 -4.54 -11.28 -5.34
C TYR A 177 -3.75 -10.17 -4.65
N ILE A 178 -2.65 -9.79 -5.27
CA ILE A 178 -1.70 -8.79 -4.76
C ILE A 178 -1.34 -7.83 -5.90
N THR A 179 -1.12 -6.57 -5.58
CA THR A 179 -0.62 -5.58 -6.52
C THR A 179 0.32 -4.61 -5.81
N ASP A 180 1.29 -4.09 -6.55
CA ASP A 180 2.18 -2.99 -6.16
C ASP A 180 1.57 -1.61 -6.45
N GLY A 181 0.35 -1.58 -7.00
CA GLY A 181 -0.41 -0.35 -7.20
C GLY A 181 -0.80 0.34 -5.89
N GLU A 182 -1.20 1.60 -6.01
CA GLU A 182 -1.59 2.46 -4.89
C GLU A 182 -3.06 2.86 -5.00
N ILE A 183 -3.71 3.14 -3.87
CA ILE A 183 -5.09 3.67 -3.87
C ILE A 183 -5.01 5.18 -4.10
N SER A 184 -5.39 5.57 -5.31
CA SER A 184 -5.60 6.96 -5.68
C SER A 184 -7.06 7.37 -5.54
N VAL A 185 -7.31 8.65 -5.28
CA VAL A 185 -8.65 9.23 -5.14
C VAL A 185 -8.98 10.10 -6.34
N ILE A 186 -10.20 9.94 -6.88
CA ILE A 186 -10.83 10.88 -7.80
C ILE A 186 -11.86 11.70 -7.03
N GLU A 187 -11.66 13.02 -6.99
CA GLU A 187 -12.61 13.97 -6.43
C GLU A 187 -12.78 15.17 -7.37
N ASN A 188 -14.01 15.68 -7.47
CA ASN A 188 -14.35 16.79 -8.36
C ASN A 188 -13.88 16.61 -9.81
N GLY A 189 -13.92 15.36 -10.30
CA GLY A 189 -13.47 15.00 -11.65
C GLY A 189 -11.97 15.14 -11.86
N ARG A 190 -11.14 14.98 -10.82
CA ARG A 190 -9.68 15.05 -10.91
C ARG A 190 -9.04 13.98 -10.04
N PHE A 191 -7.90 13.44 -10.49
CA PHE A 191 -7.03 12.64 -9.64
C PHE A 191 -6.37 13.54 -8.59
N MET A 192 -6.56 13.19 -7.33
CA MET A 192 -5.99 13.89 -6.17
C MET A 192 -4.65 13.29 -5.72
N GLY A 193 -4.28 12.11 -6.22
CA GLY A 193 -3.16 11.32 -5.71
C GLY A 193 -3.64 10.32 -4.67
N LEU A 194 -2.79 9.99 -3.70
CA LEU A 194 -3.08 9.03 -2.63
C LEU A 194 -4.30 9.44 -1.78
N ASP A 195 -4.92 8.46 -1.13
CA ASP A 195 -5.91 8.70 -0.08
C ASP A 195 -5.24 9.29 1.17
N GLU A 196 -5.18 10.62 1.24
CA GLU A 196 -4.57 11.37 2.34
C GLU A 196 -5.21 11.06 3.70
N THR A 197 -6.52 10.78 3.74
CA THR A 197 -7.21 10.44 4.99
C THR A 197 -6.77 9.07 5.49
N PHE A 198 -6.62 8.10 4.59
CA PHE A 198 -6.05 6.81 4.91
C PHE A 198 -4.59 6.94 5.38
N GLU A 199 -3.75 7.67 4.66
CA GLU A 199 -2.33 7.84 5.02
C GLU A 199 -2.17 8.48 6.39
N GLN A 200 -2.92 9.55 6.67
CA GLN A 200 -2.92 10.23 7.95
C GLN A 200 -3.29 9.26 9.09
N ARG A 201 -4.42 8.54 8.97
CA ARG A 201 -4.91 7.62 10.01
C ARG A 201 -4.02 6.41 10.19
N LYS A 202 -3.43 5.89 9.11
CA LYS A 202 -2.42 4.82 9.15
C LYS A 202 -1.22 5.27 9.97
N ASN A 203 -0.68 6.45 9.67
CA ASN A 203 0.49 6.97 10.36
C ASN A 203 0.21 7.21 11.86
N GLN A 204 -0.96 7.76 12.21
CA GLN A 204 -1.40 7.86 13.61
C GLN A 204 -1.46 6.50 14.30
N SER A 205 -2.01 5.49 13.64
CA SER A 205 -2.07 4.12 14.18
C SER A 205 -0.67 3.52 14.39
N VAL A 206 0.27 3.83 13.50
CA VAL A 206 1.68 3.45 13.69
C VAL A 206 2.24 4.11 14.95
N PHE A 207 2.08 5.43 15.11
CA PHE A 207 2.60 6.16 16.28
C PHE A 207 2.04 5.65 17.61
N GLN A 208 0.75 5.33 17.65
CA GLN A 208 0.11 4.72 18.82
C GLN A 208 0.69 3.34 19.16
N GLY A 209 1.18 2.61 18.15
CA GLY A 209 1.81 1.32 18.34
C GLY A 209 3.26 1.39 18.84
N LEU A 210 3.96 2.53 18.68
CA LEU A 210 5.38 2.65 19.03
C LEU A 210 5.60 2.55 20.55
N ASP A 211 6.69 1.89 20.94
CA ASP A 211 7.19 1.96 22.31
C ASP A 211 7.88 3.32 22.51
N ARG A 212 7.25 4.21 23.28
CA ARG A 212 7.79 5.55 23.55
C ARG A 212 9.15 5.52 24.25
N GLN A 213 9.45 4.47 25.02
CA GLN A 213 10.76 4.32 25.68
C GLN A 213 11.90 3.98 24.70
N GLN A 214 11.56 3.59 23.47
CA GLN A 214 12.50 3.31 22.39
C GLN A 214 12.51 4.43 21.33
N LEU A 215 11.99 5.61 21.65
CA LEU A 215 12.20 6.82 20.88
C LEU A 215 13.35 7.61 21.50
N ILE A 216 14.10 8.34 20.67
CA ILE A 216 15.01 9.39 21.19
C ILE A 216 14.24 10.70 21.10
N THR A 217 13.93 11.29 22.25
CA THR A 217 13.09 12.49 22.33
C THR A 217 13.93 13.72 22.60
N TYR A 218 13.73 14.77 21.80
CA TYR A 218 14.23 16.12 22.03
C TYR A 218 13.05 17.01 22.39
N PRO A 219 12.80 17.26 23.69
CA PRO A 219 11.61 17.98 24.13
C PRO A 219 11.69 19.47 23.74
N ALA A 220 10.53 20.09 23.56
CA ALA A 220 10.40 21.54 23.53
C ALA A 220 11.05 22.16 24.78
N ILE A 221 11.80 23.26 24.57
CA ILE A 221 12.42 24.04 25.66
C ILE A 221 11.42 25.08 26.19
N THR A 222 10.60 25.63 25.30
CA THR A 222 9.48 26.52 25.65
C THR A 222 8.18 25.72 25.76
N THR A 223 7.04 26.40 25.94
CA THR A 223 5.73 25.74 25.92
C THR A 223 5.57 24.90 24.66
N GLU A 224 5.26 23.62 24.81
CA GLU A 224 5.05 22.71 23.69
C GLU A 224 3.87 23.20 22.83
N LYS A 225 4.17 23.51 21.57
CA LYS A 225 3.22 23.95 20.54
C LYS A 225 2.98 22.87 19.49
N ALA A 226 3.98 22.03 19.23
CA ALA A 226 3.92 20.97 18.23
C ALA A 226 4.73 19.75 18.66
N VAL A 227 4.27 18.57 18.23
CA VAL A 227 4.98 17.30 18.37
C VAL A 227 5.17 16.71 16.97
N ILE A 228 6.39 16.28 16.66
CA ILE A 228 6.71 15.60 15.41
C ILE A 228 7.38 14.25 15.64
N TYR A 229 7.12 13.32 14.72
CA TYR A 229 7.80 12.04 14.61
C TYR A 229 8.71 12.06 13.39
N VAL A 230 9.96 11.61 13.55
CA VAL A 230 10.95 11.65 12.48
C VAL A 230 11.58 10.27 12.32
N ALA A 231 11.34 9.63 11.17
CA ALA A 231 12.07 8.42 10.80
C ALA A 231 13.45 8.84 10.29
N ASP A 232 14.49 8.44 11.02
CA ASP A 232 15.85 8.98 10.88
C ASP A 232 16.91 7.87 10.73
N ASP A 233 18.00 8.18 10.04
CA ASP A 233 19.16 7.31 9.86
C ASP A 233 20.47 8.10 10.08
N VAL A 234 21.35 7.58 10.93
CA VAL A 234 22.64 8.21 11.28
C VAL A 234 23.62 8.41 10.12
N ASN A 235 23.47 7.67 9.03
CA ASN A 235 24.28 7.81 7.81
C ASN A 235 23.59 8.65 6.73
N CYS A 236 22.37 9.13 6.96
CA CYS A 236 21.70 10.04 6.03
C CYS A 236 22.22 11.49 6.20
N PRO A 237 22.78 12.11 5.14
CA PRO A 237 23.26 13.50 5.21
C PRO A 237 22.16 14.51 5.54
N TYR A 238 20.93 14.30 5.03
CA TYR A 238 19.80 15.19 5.31
C TYR A 238 19.29 15.03 6.75
N CYS A 239 19.35 13.82 7.32
CA CYS A 239 19.01 13.61 8.73
C CYS A 239 19.97 14.41 9.63
N ARG A 240 21.28 14.41 9.30
CA ARG A 240 22.28 15.22 10.03
C ARG A 240 22.01 16.72 9.94
N ARG A 241 21.58 17.22 8.76
CA ARG A 241 21.16 18.62 8.59
C ARG A 241 19.90 18.95 9.37
N PHE A 242 18.90 18.07 9.35
CA PHE A 242 17.70 18.22 10.17
C PHE A 242 18.07 18.24 11.67
N HIS A 243 18.98 17.37 12.10
CA HIS A 243 19.46 17.31 13.49
C HIS A 243 20.09 18.62 13.97
N GLN A 244 20.74 19.37 13.08
CA GLN A 244 21.28 20.69 13.39
C GLN A 244 20.20 21.74 13.65
N GLN A 245 18.96 21.52 13.19
CA GLN A 245 17.84 22.43 13.42
C GLN A 245 17.10 22.18 14.73
N LEU A 246 17.34 21.05 15.42
CA LEU A 246 16.63 20.70 16.65
C LEU A 246 16.67 21.80 17.71
N PRO A 247 17.81 22.48 18.00
CA PRO A 247 17.81 23.57 18.98
C PRO A 247 16.82 24.67 18.64
N MET A 248 16.73 25.08 17.37
CA MET A 248 15.80 26.10 16.91
C MET A 248 14.34 25.64 17.02
N LEU A 249 14.06 24.39 16.64
CA LEU A 249 12.73 23.80 16.76
C LEU A 249 12.28 23.68 18.22
N ASN A 250 13.16 23.20 19.10
CA ASN A 250 12.86 23.07 20.52
C ASN A 250 12.62 24.43 21.19
N ASP A 251 13.39 25.48 20.84
CA ASP A 251 13.16 26.86 21.30
C ASP A 251 11.80 27.40 20.82
N LYS A 252 11.37 27.04 19.60
CA LYS A 252 10.05 27.39 19.06
C LYS A 252 8.89 26.60 19.67
N GLY A 253 9.17 25.65 20.56
CA GLY A 253 8.15 24.86 21.25
C GLY A 253 7.83 23.54 20.55
N VAL A 254 8.73 23.01 19.71
CA VAL A 254 8.53 21.73 19.02
C VAL A 254 9.23 20.61 19.79
N THR A 255 8.48 19.56 20.15
CA THR A 255 9.04 18.29 20.64
C THR A 255 9.26 17.34 19.46
N VAL A 256 10.46 16.77 19.38
CA VAL A 256 10.86 15.88 18.28
C VAL A 256 11.08 14.47 18.82
N HIS A 257 10.33 13.51 18.30
CA HIS A 257 10.51 12.08 18.55
C HIS A 257 11.21 11.41 17.37
N ILE A 258 12.44 10.94 17.60
CA ILE A 258 13.20 10.18 16.61
C ILE A 258 12.81 8.70 16.66
N ILE A 259 12.40 8.19 15.50
CA ILE A 259 12.19 6.76 15.21
C ILE A 259 13.43 6.26 14.48
N GLY A 260 14.15 5.31 15.05
CA GLY A 260 15.32 4.72 14.39
C GLY A 260 14.93 3.94 13.14
N TYR A 261 15.35 4.42 11.96
CA TYR A 261 14.95 3.88 10.66
C TYR A 261 16.17 3.64 9.74
N PRO A 262 16.99 2.60 10.01
CA PRO A 262 18.20 2.33 9.24
C PRO A 262 17.85 1.87 7.81
N ILE A 263 18.17 2.69 6.82
CA ILE A 263 18.03 2.41 5.39
C ILE A 263 19.38 2.24 4.68
N TYR A 264 20.47 2.76 5.26
CA TYR A 264 21.83 2.53 4.77
C TYR A 264 22.39 1.22 5.33
N GLU A 265 23.17 0.50 4.54
CA GLU A 265 23.72 -0.82 4.90
C GLU A 265 24.54 -0.82 6.22
N ALA A 266 25.27 0.26 6.49
CA ALA A 266 26.09 0.39 7.70
C ALA A 266 25.29 0.78 8.96
N SER A 267 24.06 1.28 8.80
CA SER A 267 23.28 1.87 9.88
C SER A 267 22.73 0.89 10.92
N PRO A 268 22.30 -0.35 10.58
CA PRO A 268 21.65 -1.23 11.55
C PRO A 268 22.49 -1.49 12.81
N GLU A 269 23.80 -1.75 12.67
CA GLU A 269 24.67 -1.99 13.83
C GLU A 269 24.97 -0.73 14.62
N GLN A 270 25.26 0.37 13.93
CA GLN A 270 25.55 1.67 14.54
C GLN A 270 24.35 2.20 15.34
N MET A 271 23.16 2.15 14.76
CA MET A 271 21.94 2.58 15.43
C MET A 271 21.55 1.64 16.57
N ARG A 272 21.78 0.32 16.44
CA ARG A 272 21.55 -0.62 17.55
C ARG A 272 22.45 -0.29 18.74
N ALA A 273 23.71 0.06 18.49
CA ALA A 273 24.64 0.47 19.53
C ALA A 273 24.19 1.76 20.26
N ILE A 274 23.61 2.71 19.53
CA ILE A 274 22.99 3.91 20.11
C ILE A 274 21.76 3.54 20.95
N TRP A 275 20.84 2.72 20.43
CA TRP A 275 19.63 2.33 21.16
C TRP A 275 19.90 1.41 22.36
N CYS A 276 21.08 0.78 22.39
CA CYS A 276 21.59 -0.02 23.49
C CYS A 276 22.11 0.80 24.69
N GLN A 277 22.22 2.13 24.59
CA GLN A 277 22.65 2.93 25.74
C GLN A 277 21.57 2.87 26.85
N GLY A 278 22.01 2.78 28.10
CA GLY A 278 21.15 2.36 29.22
C GLY A 278 20.08 3.36 29.67
N SER A 279 20.21 4.63 29.30
CA SER A 279 19.26 5.70 29.66
C SER A 279 18.88 6.53 28.44
N GLU A 280 17.75 7.24 28.50
CA GLU A 280 17.37 8.18 27.43
C GLU A 280 18.44 9.26 27.20
N ASP A 281 19.05 9.80 28.26
CA ASP A 281 20.14 10.78 28.14
C ASP A 281 21.37 10.23 27.43
N SER A 282 21.79 9.01 27.78
CA SER A 282 22.95 8.38 27.12
C SER A 282 22.66 8.03 25.66
N ARG A 283 21.41 7.67 25.32
CA ARG A 283 20.96 7.48 23.94
C ARG A 283 20.98 8.79 23.15
N ARG A 284 20.43 9.87 23.72
CA ARG A 284 20.50 11.23 23.13
C ARG A 284 21.95 11.64 22.87
N GLN A 285 22.83 11.54 23.86
CA GLN A 285 24.25 11.89 23.71
C GLN A 285 24.94 11.07 22.61
N ALA A 286 24.70 9.76 22.56
CA ALA A 286 25.25 8.90 21.53
C ALA A 286 24.70 9.24 20.12
N PHE A 287 23.43 9.60 20.03
CA PHE A 287 22.81 10.02 18.79
C PHE A 287 23.32 11.40 18.33
N ASP A 288 23.39 12.39 19.22
CA ASP A 288 23.97 13.71 18.94
C ASP A 288 25.41 13.59 18.42
N LYS A 289 26.20 12.71 19.05
CA LYS A 289 27.57 12.42 18.64
C LYS A 289 27.62 11.87 17.20
N ALA A 290 26.77 10.91 16.88
CA ALA A 290 26.68 10.33 15.54
C ALA A 290 26.22 11.37 14.51
N MET A 291 25.20 12.17 14.83
CA MET A 291 24.57 13.10 13.90
C MET A 291 25.39 14.37 13.64
N LEU A 292 26.01 14.93 14.68
CA LEU A 292 26.73 16.21 14.61
C LEU A 292 28.23 16.04 14.36
N GLN A 293 28.83 14.97 14.87
CA GLN A 293 30.29 14.75 14.81
C GLN A 293 30.67 13.61 13.87
N GLY A 294 29.71 12.75 13.48
CA GLY A 294 29.98 11.55 12.69
C GLY A 294 30.68 10.46 13.48
N GLU A 295 30.71 10.55 14.81
CA GLU A 295 31.38 9.60 15.68
C GLU A 295 30.36 8.62 16.29
N MET A 296 30.51 7.33 15.98
CA MET A 296 29.61 6.29 16.48
C MET A 296 30.00 5.85 17.89
N THR A 297 29.00 5.68 18.76
CA THR A 297 29.18 5.13 20.10
C THR A 297 29.06 3.61 20.06
N PRO A 298 30.07 2.85 20.54
CA PRO A 298 29.98 1.40 20.61
C PRO A 298 28.87 0.91 21.54
N ALA A 299 28.34 -0.28 21.25
CA ALA A 299 27.35 -0.91 22.12
C ALA A 299 28.01 -1.28 23.47
N PRO A 300 27.36 -1.02 24.62
CA PRO A 300 27.85 -1.51 25.91
C PRO A 300 27.85 -3.04 25.92
N ALA A 301 28.87 -3.67 26.52
CA ALA A 301 28.96 -5.13 26.62
C ALA A 301 27.77 -5.78 27.34
N SER A 302 27.08 -5.01 28.19
CA SER A 302 25.87 -5.41 28.89
C SER A 302 24.60 -5.43 28.03
N CYS A 303 24.61 -4.85 26.83
CA CYS A 303 23.44 -4.83 25.96
C CYS A 303 23.26 -6.17 25.26
N GLN A 304 22.26 -6.93 25.69
CA GLN A 304 21.90 -8.23 25.12
C GLN A 304 20.54 -8.22 24.40
N ALA A 305 19.77 -7.13 24.56
CA ALA A 305 18.43 -6.98 23.99
C ALA A 305 18.45 -6.04 22.78
N ASP A 306 17.53 -6.27 21.84
CA ASP A 306 17.34 -5.39 20.69
C ASP A 306 16.28 -4.32 21.01
N HIS A 307 16.75 -3.09 21.15
CA HIS A 307 15.93 -1.91 21.47
C HIS A 307 15.59 -1.07 20.24
N LEU A 308 16.13 -1.38 19.06
CA LEU A 308 15.92 -0.63 17.82
C LEU A 308 14.82 -1.27 16.97
N THR A 309 14.96 -2.57 16.73
CA THR A 309 14.13 -3.31 15.78
C THR A 309 12.63 -3.29 16.10
N PRO A 310 12.16 -3.39 17.36
CA PRO A 310 10.72 -3.42 17.64
C PRO A 310 9.96 -2.18 17.13
N ASN A 311 10.52 -0.98 17.30
CA ASN A 311 9.91 0.23 16.74
C ASN A 311 10.12 0.32 15.24
N ARG A 312 11.28 -0.10 14.70
CA ARG A 312 11.51 -0.14 13.25
C ARG A 312 10.51 -1.03 12.51
N GLU A 313 10.15 -2.18 13.08
CA GLU A 313 9.17 -3.11 12.49
C GLU A 313 7.76 -2.50 12.44
N LYS A 314 7.35 -1.80 13.49
CA LYS A 314 6.08 -1.07 13.52
C LYS A 314 6.10 0.12 12.55
N ALA A 315 7.21 0.84 12.50
CA ALA A 315 7.43 1.97 11.60
C ALA A 315 7.42 1.59 10.12
N ALA A 316 7.54 0.30 9.77
CA ALA A 316 7.37 -0.15 8.38
C ALA A 316 5.98 0.22 7.82
N GLY A 317 4.96 0.38 8.68
CA GLY A 317 3.64 0.88 8.28
C GLY A 317 3.62 2.33 7.79
N LEU A 318 4.68 3.11 8.04
CA LEU A 318 4.85 4.45 7.48
C LEU A 318 5.32 4.41 6.01
N ALA A 319 5.78 3.25 5.51
CA ALA A 319 6.32 3.08 4.16
C ALA A 319 7.37 4.15 3.79
N VAL A 320 8.29 4.43 4.72
CA VAL A 320 9.31 5.48 4.56
C VAL A 320 10.27 5.11 3.43
N MET A 321 10.24 5.91 2.36
CA MET A 321 11.11 5.75 1.19
C MET A 321 12.42 6.53 1.29
N ALA A 322 12.46 7.60 2.09
CA ALA A 322 13.62 8.45 2.28
C ALA A 322 13.64 8.99 3.71
N THR A 323 14.84 9.19 4.27
CA THR A 323 15.04 9.82 5.57
C THR A 323 15.69 11.21 5.40
N PRO A 324 15.36 12.20 6.25
CA PRO A 324 14.36 12.13 7.30
C PRO A 324 12.95 12.16 6.70
N ALA A 325 12.04 11.35 7.24
CA ALA A 325 10.61 11.50 6.98
C ALA A 325 9.96 12.10 8.22
N ILE A 326 9.42 13.31 8.08
CA ILE A 326 8.93 14.13 9.18
C ILE A 326 7.41 14.15 9.16
N TYR A 327 6.80 13.75 10.26
CA TYR A 327 5.36 13.70 10.43
C TYR A 327 4.94 14.56 11.60
N ARG A 328 3.82 15.27 11.48
CA ARG A 328 3.14 15.80 12.66
C ARG A 328 2.53 14.67 13.48
N GLU A 329 2.25 14.94 14.75
CA GLU A 329 1.52 14.01 15.62
C GLU A 329 0.16 13.59 15.04
N ASP A 330 -0.48 14.45 14.26
CA ASP A 330 -1.72 14.13 13.56
C ASP A 330 -1.55 13.17 12.38
N GLY A 331 -0.35 12.66 12.09
CA GLY A 331 -0.09 11.67 11.04
C GLY A 331 0.23 12.25 9.66
N VAL A 332 0.13 13.57 9.47
CA VAL A 332 0.43 14.20 8.18
C VAL A 332 1.94 14.23 7.96
N LEU A 333 2.38 13.70 6.81
CA LEU A 333 3.76 13.73 6.33
C LEU A 333 4.08 15.09 5.71
N TYR A 334 5.21 15.68 6.09
CA TYR A 334 5.76 16.84 5.41
C TYR A 334 6.44 16.42 4.11
N GLN A 335 6.00 16.97 2.98
CA GLN A 335 6.45 16.57 1.63
C GLN A 335 7.34 17.62 0.94
N ALA A 336 7.91 18.56 1.69
CA ALA A 336 8.78 19.62 1.19
C ALA A 336 10.12 19.64 1.96
N SER A 337 11.01 20.57 1.59
CA SER A 337 12.29 20.74 2.29
C SER A 337 12.08 21.32 3.68
N PHE A 338 12.61 20.68 4.72
CA PHE A 338 12.59 21.21 6.09
C PHE A 338 13.48 22.48 6.25
N GLU A 339 14.27 22.81 5.23
CA GLU A 339 15.01 24.07 5.16
C GLU A 339 14.16 25.24 4.62
N SER A 340 12.94 24.96 4.16
CA SER A 340 12.02 25.97 3.63
C SER A 340 11.27 26.70 4.74
N PRO A 341 10.92 27.99 4.55
CA PRO A 341 10.13 28.75 5.54
C PRO A 341 8.79 28.08 5.89
N GLU A 342 8.18 27.41 4.91
CA GLU A 342 6.88 26.73 5.03
C GLU A 342 6.93 25.56 6.03
N PHE A 343 8.12 25.10 6.43
CA PHE A 343 8.24 24.06 7.44
C PHE A 343 7.71 24.51 8.80
N LEU A 344 7.98 25.75 9.23
CA LEU A 344 7.48 26.25 10.50
C LEU A 344 5.97 26.53 10.44
N GLU A 345 5.46 26.99 9.30
CA GLU A 345 4.02 27.15 9.04
C GLU A 345 3.29 25.80 9.10
N PHE A 346 3.87 24.77 8.48
CA PHE A 346 3.35 23.40 8.53
C PHE A 346 3.21 22.88 9.97
N LEU A 347 4.14 23.28 10.85
CA LEU A 347 4.16 22.94 12.27
C LEU A 347 3.30 23.88 13.13
N GLY A 348 2.86 25.02 12.60
CA GLY A 348 2.12 26.05 13.35
C GLY A 348 2.97 26.79 14.40
N VAL A 349 4.26 27.02 14.11
CA VAL A 349 5.23 27.63 15.04
C VAL A 349 6.08 28.76 14.41
N ASP A 350 5.60 29.32 13.31
CA ASP A 350 6.24 30.42 12.56
C ASP A 350 6.54 31.66 13.44
#